data_AF-A0A956QG62-F1
#
_entry.id   AF-A0A956QG62-F1
#
_cell.length_a   1.000
_cell.length_b   1.000
_cell.length_c   1.000
_cell.angle_alpha   90.00
_cell.angle_beta   90.00
_cell.angle_gamma   90.00
#
_symmetry.space_group_name_H-M   'P 1'
#
loop_
_entity.id
_entity.type
_entity.pdbx_description
1 polymer ?
#
loop_
_entity_poly.entity_id
_entity_poly.type
_entity_poly.pdbx_seq_one_letter_code
_entity_poly.pdbx_strand_id
1 'polypeptide(L)'
;FYSSTGVELAQLENFATGMQLTIKPEPGVDYSTQFIGSRGGQPAQVLATVEGTEPGYHFAGDELYLRAKVTSSQPKENSSRPPETEAAWIQPVGGPGSCR
;
A
#
# COMPACT_ATOMS: atom_id res chain seq x y z
N PHE A 1 -3.21 -12.31 -9.15
CA PHE A 1 -2.29 -13.20 -8.42
C PHE A 1 -1.81 -12.45 -7.18
N TYR A 2 -2.28 -12.82 -5.99
CA TYR A 2 -1.79 -12.29 -4.72
C TYR A 2 -0.86 -13.32 -4.10
N SER A 3 0.43 -13.00 -4.07
CA SER A 3 1.46 -13.81 -3.40
C SER A 3 1.90 -13.03 -2.17
N SER A 4 1.11 -13.08 -1.09
CA SER A 4 1.47 -12.54 0.22
C SER A 4 2.02 -13.69 1.05
N THR A 5 3.29 -13.63 1.45
CA THR A 5 3.80 -14.48 2.53
C THR A 5 3.24 -13.94 3.85
N GLY A 6 2.39 -14.69 4.54
CA GLY A 6 1.94 -14.38 5.90
C GLY A 6 0.96 -13.22 6.10
N VAL A 7 0.66 -12.39 5.09
CA VAL A 7 -0.32 -11.28 5.24
C VAL A 7 -1.67 -11.67 4.64
N GLU A 8 -2.63 -12.01 5.49
CA GLU A 8 -4.03 -12.21 5.09
C GLU A 8 -4.73 -10.85 4.91
N LEU A 9 -5.09 -10.53 3.66
CA LEU A 9 -5.99 -9.41 3.36
C LEU A 9 -7.42 -9.90 3.57
N ALA A 10 -8.14 -9.28 4.50
CA ALA A 10 -9.56 -9.54 4.70
C ALA A 10 -10.40 -8.98 3.55
N GLN A 11 -10.08 -7.78 3.08
CA GLN A 11 -10.80 -7.12 1.99
C GLN A 11 -9.91 -6.12 1.26
N LEU A 12 -10.14 -5.95 -0.03
CA LEU A 12 -9.57 -4.87 -0.84
C LEU A 12 -10.70 -4.25 -1.64
N GLU A 13 -10.97 -2.98 -1.38
CA GLU A 13 -11.93 -2.18 -2.14
C GLU A 13 -11.19 -1.08 -2.89
N ASN A 14 -11.32 -1.10 -4.21
CA ASN A 14 -10.85 -0.04 -5.09
C ASN A 14 -12.04 0.85 -5.46
N PHE A 15 -12.02 2.09 -5.00
CA PHE A 15 -13.01 3.10 -5.36
C PHE A 15 -12.49 3.94 -6.54
N ALA A 16 -13.39 4.57 -7.29
CA ALA A 16 -12.99 5.56 -8.29
C ALA A 16 -12.26 6.78 -7.66
N THR A 17 -12.50 7.02 -6.37
CA THR A 17 -11.96 8.14 -5.59
C THR A 17 -10.98 7.71 -4.50
N GLY A 18 -10.61 6.44 -4.42
CA GLY A 18 -9.64 5.99 -3.43
C GLY A 18 -9.38 4.48 -3.42
N MET A 19 -8.66 4.02 -2.40
CA MET A 19 -8.41 2.61 -2.16
C MET A 19 -8.51 2.34 -0.66
N GLN A 20 -9.26 1.31 -0.29
CA GLN A 20 -9.42 0.85 1.08
C GLN A 20 -8.93 -0.60 1.16
N LEU A 21 -8.03 -0.86 2.10
CA LEU A 21 -7.58 -2.20 2.41
C LEU A 21 -8.05 -2.55 3.82
N THR A 22 -8.47 -3.79 3.98
CA THR A 22 -8.68 -4.41 5.29
C THR A 22 -7.74 -5.60 5.39
N ILE A 23 -6.80 -5.50 6.31
CA ILE A 23 -5.86 -6.54 6.69
C ILE A 23 -6.45 -7.26 7.89
N LYS A 24 -6.36 -8.59 7.92
CA LYS A 24 -6.78 -9.37 9.07
C LYS A 24 -5.75 -9.18 10.19
N PRO A 25 -6.10 -8.57 11.34
CA PRO A 25 -5.14 -8.35 12.42
C PRO A 25 -4.68 -9.69 12.99
N GLU A 26 -3.36 -9.87 13.07
CA GLU A 26 -2.73 -10.95 13.82
C GLU A 26 -2.15 -10.42 15.13
N PRO A 27 -2.31 -11.17 16.24
CA PRO A 27 -1.84 -10.73 17.55
C PRO A 27 -0.30 -10.60 17.56
N GLY A 28 0.18 -9.40 17.84
CA GLY A 28 1.62 -9.09 17.93
C GLY A 28 2.27 -8.69 16.61
N VAL A 29 1.47 -8.38 15.58
CA VAL A 29 1.96 -7.90 14.28
C VAL A 29 1.38 -6.53 13.97
N ASP A 30 2.25 -5.53 13.77
CA ASP A 30 1.86 -4.24 13.24
C ASP A 30 1.97 -4.23 11.72
N TYR A 31 1.03 -3.57 11.05
CA TYR A 31 1.04 -3.41 9.59
C TYR A 31 1.15 -1.92 9.26
N SER A 32 1.96 -1.60 8.26
CA SER A 32 2.14 -0.25 7.74
C SER A 32 1.96 -0.25 6.24
N THR A 33 1.04 0.57 5.73
CA THR A 33 0.75 0.67 4.31
C THR A 33 1.18 2.02 3.78
N GLN A 34 2.04 1.97 2.76
CA GLN A 34 2.52 3.13 2.05
C GLN A 34 1.81 3.23 0.70
N PHE A 35 1.10 4.32 0.50
CA PHE A 35 0.49 4.69 -0.76
C PHE A 35 1.49 5.49 -1.57
N ILE A 36 1.93 4.92 -2.68
CA ILE A 36 2.91 5.53 -3.56
C ILE A 36 2.22 5.87 -4.87
N GLY A 37 2.36 7.10 -5.35
CA GLY A 37 1.75 7.52 -6.60
C GLY A 37 2.56 8.59 -7.30
N SER A 38 2.17 8.89 -8.53
CA SER A 38 2.80 9.91 -9.37
C SER A 38 1.76 10.96 -9.74
N ARG A 39 2.12 12.24 -9.61
CA ARG A 39 1.28 13.40 -9.96
C ARG A 39 1.97 14.23 -11.03
N GLY A 40 1.22 14.68 -12.04
CA GLY A 40 1.73 15.61 -13.07
C GLY A 40 3.07 15.21 -13.74
N GLY A 41 3.34 13.91 -13.92
CA GLY A 41 4.58 13.42 -14.54
C GLY A 41 5.81 13.38 -13.62
N GLN A 42 5.65 13.64 -12.31
CA GLN A 42 6.70 13.46 -11.31
C GLN A 42 6.99 11.97 -11.05
N PRO A 43 8.22 11.59 -10.64
CA PRO A 43 8.51 10.23 -10.23
C PRO A 43 7.63 9.79 -9.05
N ALA A 44 7.44 8.47 -8.90
CA ALA A 44 6.62 7.90 -7.82
C ALA A 44 7.13 8.35 -6.46
N GLN A 45 6.25 8.94 -5.65
CA GLN A 45 6.55 9.35 -4.28
C GLN A 45 5.51 8.79 -3.32
N VAL A 46 5.90 8.62 -2.06
CA VAL A 46 4.96 8.26 -1.00
C VAL A 46 4.00 9.43 -0.81
N LEU A 47 2.74 9.21 -1.14
CA LEU A 47 1.66 10.18 -0.99
C LEU A 47 1.08 10.14 0.42
N ALA A 48 0.97 8.95 1.00
CA ALA A 48 0.51 8.75 2.37
C ALA A 48 1.11 7.47 2.97
N THR A 49 1.26 7.49 4.29
CA THR A 49 1.61 6.31 5.09
C THR A 49 0.54 6.15 6.15
N VAL A 50 -0.08 4.98 6.19
CA VAL A 50 -1.12 4.66 7.16
C VAL A 50 -0.71 3.40 7.91
N GLU A 51 -0.64 3.51 9.23
CA GLU A 51 -0.34 2.41 10.12
C GLU A 51 -1.65 1.82 10.65
N GLY A 52 -1.69 0.49 10.76
CA GLY A 52 -2.85 -0.26 11.22
C GLY A 52 -3.37 -1.25 10.19
N THR A 53 -4.48 -1.88 10.57
CA THR A 53 -5.08 -2.98 9.82
C THR A 53 -6.07 -2.53 8.77
N GLU A 54 -6.50 -1.26 8.79
CA GLU A 54 -7.47 -0.71 7.84
C GLU A 54 -6.94 0.53 7.12
N PRO A 55 -5.87 0.40 6.31
CA PRO A 55 -5.33 1.55 5.61
C PRO A 55 -6.23 1.99 4.46
N GLY A 56 -6.63 3.26 4.49
CA GLY A 56 -7.42 3.92 3.46
C GLY A 56 -6.71 5.13 2.87
N TYR A 57 -6.85 5.33 1.57
CA TYR A 57 -6.35 6.51 0.86
C TYR A 57 -7.38 7.04 -0.12
N HIS A 58 -7.54 8.36 -0.17
CA HIS A 58 -8.39 9.04 -1.14
C HIS A 58 -7.54 9.68 -2.23
N PHE A 59 -7.89 9.44 -3.50
CA PHE A 59 -7.29 10.11 -4.64
C PHE A 59 -7.52 11.61 -4.55
N ALA A 60 -6.48 12.41 -4.77
CA ALA A 60 -6.60 13.85 -4.91
C ALA A 60 -7.11 14.25 -6.31
N GLY A 61 -7.08 13.33 -7.28
CA GLY A 61 -7.58 13.54 -8.64
C GLY A 61 -6.49 13.92 -9.65
N ASP A 62 -5.28 14.19 -9.17
CA ASP A 62 -4.10 14.53 -10.01
C ASP A 62 -3.12 13.34 -10.13
N GLU A 63 -3.44 12.21 -9.48
CA GLU A 63 -2.63 10.99 -9.59
C GLU A 63 -2.81 10.28 -10.93
N LEU A 64 -1.69 10.01 -11.61
CA LEU A 64 -1.62 9.17 -12.81
C LEU A 64 -1.79 7.69 -12.45
N TYR A 65 -1.18 7.27 -11.34
CA TYR A 65 -1.33 5.94 -10.78
C TYR A 65 -1.09 5.96 -9.27
N LEU A 66 -1.62 4.95 -8.60
CA LEU A 66 -1.40 4.70 -7.18
C LEU A 66 -1.12 3.21 -6.98
N ARG A 67 -0.12 2.92 -6.16
CA ARG A 67 0.21 1.59 -5.67
C ARG A 67 0.17 1.61 -4.15
N ALA A 68 -0.50 0.64 -3.55
CA ALA A 68 -0.39 0.37 -2.13
C ALA A 68 0.72 -0.66 -1.91
N LYS A 69 1.68 -0.32 -1.04
CA LYS A 69 2.70 -1.22 -0.53
C LYS A 69 2.41 -1.47 0.94
N VAL A 70 1.89 -2.65 1.25
CA VAL A 70 1.72 -3.09 2.64
C VAL A 70 3.03 -3.68 3.11
N THR A 71 3.49 -3.26 4.29
CA THR A 71 4.73 -3.67 4.95
C THR A 71 4.37 -4.18 6.34
N SER A 72 4.76 -5.39 6.70
CA SER A 72 4.59 -5.90 8.06
C SER A 72 5.78 -5.51 8.95
N SER A 73 5.49 -5.11 10.19
CA SER A 73 6.46 -4.72 11.22
C SER A 73 6.99 -5.94 12.00
N GLN A 74 6.71 -7.18 11.59
CA GLN A 74 7.43 -8.34 12.14
C GLN A 74 8.95 -8.09 11.96
N PRO A 75 9.70 -7.90 13.05
CA PRO A 75 11.13 -7.69 12.92
C PRO A 75 11.74 -9.01 12.45
N LYS A 76 12.37 -9.04 11.28
CA LYS A 76 13.51 -9.94 11.12
C LYS A 76 14.54 -9.45 12.14
N GLU A 77 14.61 -10.13 13.28
CA GLU A 77 15.67 -9.99 14.27
C GLU A 77 17.00 -10.37 13.60
N ASN A 78 17.58 -9.41 12.85
CA ASN A 78 18.89 -9.38 12.20
C ASN A 78 18.81 -8.66 10.84
N SER A 79 19.26 -7.39 10.75
CA SER A 79 20.36 -7.00 9.82
C SER A 79 20.49 -5.48 9.65
N SER A 80 21.72 -5.01 9.80
CA SER A 80 22.20 -3.64 9.57
C SER A 80 22.32 -3.24 8.08
N ARG A 81 21.36 -3.61 7.22
CA ARG A 81 21.29 -3.27 5.77
C ARG A 81 19.82 -3.15 5.31
N PRO A 82 19.51 -2.43 4.21
CA PRO A 82 18.16 -1.92 3.94
C PRO A 82 17.10 -3.03 4.00
N PRO A 83 15.99 -2.84 4.72
CA PRO A 83 15.18 -3.96 5.18
C PRO A 83 14.35 -4.58 4.05
N GLU A 84 14.67 -5.84 3.71
CA GLU A 84 13.78 -6.75 2.98
C GLU A 84 12.65 -7.20 3.93
N THR A 85 11.72 -6.27 4.16
CA THR A 85 10.44 -6.52 4.85
C THR A 85 9.51 -7.33 3.95
N GLU A 86 8.64 -8.14 4.55
CA GLU A 86 7.54 -8.77 3.83
C GLU A 86 6.64 -7.66 3.28
N ALA A 87 6.66 -7.53 1.95
CA ALA A 87 5.95 -6.47 1.25
C ALA A 87 4.95 -7.09 0.28
N ALA A 88 3.66 -6.83 0.51
CA ALA A 88 2.63 -7.15 -0.45
C ALA A 88 2.46 -5.98 -1.42
N TRP A 89 2.64 -6.26 -2.71
CA TRP A 89 2.42 -5.28 -3.77
C TRP A 89 1.04 -5.47 -4.35
N ILE A 90 0.21 -4.43 -4.24
CA ILE A 90 -1.12 -4.40 -4.87
C ILE A 90 -0.98 -3.91 -6.30
N GLN A 91 -1.68 -4.57 -7.23
CA GLN A 91 -1.68 -4.20 -8.65
C GLN A 91 -2.01 -2.72 -8.82
N PRO A 92 -1.29 -1.99 -9.69
CA PRO A 92 -1.52 -0.57 -9.88
C PRO A 92 -2.91 -0.35 -10.44
N VAL A 93 -3.67 0.53 -9.81
CA VAL A 93 -4.94 1.02 -10.34
C VAL A 93 -4.68 2.28 -11.14
N GLY A 94 -5.27 2.37 -12.33
CA GLY A 94 -5.25 3.58 -13.15
C GLY A 94 -5.93 4.71 -12.38
N GLY A 95 -5.23 5.82 -12.18
CA GLY A 95 -5.80 6.99 -11.51
C GLY A 95 -6.69 7.80 -12.45
N PRO A 96 -7.59 8.65 -11.91
CA PRO A 96 -8.43 9.53 -12.73
C PRO A 96 -7.62 10.49 -13.63
N GLY A 97 -6.34 10.74 -13.32
CA GLY A 97 -5.44 11.58 -14.11
C GLY A 97 -4.90 10.92 -15.39
N SER A 98 -5.10 9.61 -15.60
CA SER A 98 -4.53 8.90 -16.77
C SER A 98 -5.29 9.14 -18.08
N CYS A 99 -6.39 9.91 -18.05
CA CYS A 99 -7.28 10.10 -19.20
C CYS A 99 -7.17 11.51 -19.83
N ARG A 100 -5.97 12.10 -19.83
CA ARG A 100 -5.72 13.43 -20.42
C ARG A 100 -4.79 13.38 -21.62
#